data_AF-A0A392P0Q7-F1
#
_entry.id   AF-A0A392P0Q7-F1
#
_cell.length_a   1.000
_cell.length_b   1.000
_cell.length_c   1.000
_cell.angle_alpha   90.00
_cell.angle_beta   90.00
_cell.angle_gamma   90.00
#
_symmetry.space_group_name_H-M   'P 1'
#
loop_
_entity.id
_entity.type
_entity.pdbx_description
1 polymer ?
#
loop_
_entity_poly.entity_id
_entity_poly.type
_entity_poly.pdbx_seq_one_letter_code
_entity_poly.pdbx_strand_id
1 'polypeptide(L)'
;AGFLGSPLAYPGFAIINMLVGFVLYIYVVIPISYWSNFYDAKKFPLISSHTFDSTGAIYNVSRILNDATFNIDMDAYNNYSKLYLSITFAIDYGLCFATLTATISHVFLFHGKTINQMWRKTTAALKEQAGDVHTRIMKRNYEQVPEWWSISILFLMTIMALICCEGFDKQLQLPWWGVLLSLTTNQQAGLNVITELIIGYLYPGKPLANVAFKTYGYISM
;
A
#
# COMPACT_ATOMS: atom_id res chain seq x y z
N ALA A 1 4.73 24.20 12.62
CA ALA A 1 4.10 22.95 12.16
C ALA A 1 3.45 23.23 10.81
N GLY A 2 3.92 22.59 9.73
CA GLY A 2 3.35 22.80 8.40
C GLY A 2 1.96 22.18 8.24
N PHE A 3 1.24 22.59 7.19
CA PHE A 3 -0.11 22.14 6.78
C PHE A 3 -0.32 20.60 6.78
N LEU A 4 0.76 19.80 6.74
CA LEU A 4 0.74 18.32 6.71
C LEU A 4 1.41 17.67 7.94
N GLY A 5 1.54 18.38 9.06
CA GLY A 5 2.11 17.82 10.29
C GLY A 5 3.64 17.62 10.28
N SER A 6 4.33 17.93 9.18
CA SER A 6 5.79 17.91 9.10
C SER A 6 6.43 19.19 9.69
N PRO A 7 7.58 19.08 10.38
CA PRO A 7 8.38 20.22 10.82
C PRO A 7 9.12 20.92 9.66
N LEU A 8 9.20 20.31 8.47
CA LEU A 8 9.85 20.88 7.29
C LEU A 8 8.87 21.73 6.46
N ALA A 9 9.30 22.94 6.08
CA ALA A 9 8.52 23.81 5.21
C ALA A 9 8.46 23.22 3.79
N TYR A 10 7.25 22.98 3.28
CA TYR A 10 7.06 22.57 1.89
C TYR A 10 7.20 23.77 0.95
N PRO A 11 7.82 23.60 -0.23
CA PRO A 11 7.92 24.67 -1.21
C PRO A 11 6.53 25.11 -1.67
N GLY A 12 6.28 26.42 -1.77
CA GLY A 12 4.96 26.98 -2.10
C GLY A 12 4.37 26.47 -3.42
N PHE A 13 5.22 26.20 -4.42
CA PHE A 13 4.80 25.58 -5.67
C PHE A 13 4.13 24.21 -5.47
N ALA A 14 4.66 23.37 -4.57
CA ALA A 14 4.08 22.07 -4.27
C ALA A 14 2.71 22.18 -3.60
N ILE A 15 2.54 23.18 -2.72
CA ILE A 15 1.26 23.47 -2.05
C ILE A 15 0.20 23.87 -3.09
N ILE A 16 0.56 24.78 -4.01
CA ILE A 16 -0.34 25.22 -5.08
C ILE A 16 -0.69 24.04 -6.00
N ASN A 17 0.28 23.22 -6.39
CA ASN A 17 0.03 22.05 -7.22
C ASN A 17 -0.94 21.06 -6.56
N MET A 18 -0.77 20.81 -5.25
CA MET A 18 -1.68 19.94 -4.49
C MET A 18 -3.10 20.53 -4.41
N LEU A 19 -3.21 21.85 -4.20
CA LEU A 19 -4.50 22.54 -4.15
C LEU A 19 -5.23 22.49 -5.50
N VAL A 20 -4.51 22.70 -6.61
CA VAL A 20 -5.08 22.56 -7.96
C VAL A 20 -5.56 21.12 -8.18
N GLY A 21 -4.75 20.12 -7.80
CA GLY A 21 -5.15 18.71 -7.88
C GLY A 21 -6.41 18.39 -7.07
N PHE A 22 -6.50 18.91 -5.84
CA PHE A 22 -7.70 18.78 -5.00
C PHE A 22 -8.94 19.40 -5.65
N VAL A 23 -8.82 20.61 -6.21
CA VAL A 23 -9.95 21.29 -6.86
C VAL A 23 -10.41 20.52 -8.09
N LEU A 24 -9.48 20.06 -8.94
CA LEU A 24 -9.81 19.23 -10.09
C LEU A 24 -10.48 17.92 -9.68
N TYR A 25 -10.00 17.26 -8.64
CA TYR A 25 -10.57 16.01 -8.17
C TYR A 25 -12.01 16.20 -7.64
N ILE A 26 -12.20 17.07 -6.65
CA ILE A 26 -13.47 17.24 -5.96
C ILE A 26 -14.53 17.95 -6.81
N TYR A 27 -14.15 18.98 -7.55
CA TYR A 27 -15.12 19.85 -8.25
C TYR A 27 -15.26 19.56 -9.73
N VAL A 28 -14.35 18.79 -10.33
CA VAL A 28 -14.42 18.45 -11.77
C VAL A 28 -14.63 16.96 -11.96
N VAL A 29 -13.69 16.13 -11.49
CA VAL A 29 -13.69 14.68 -11.76
C VAL A 29 -14.87 13.97 -11.10
N ILE A 30 -15.10 14.18 -9.80
CA ILE A 30 -16.22 13.51 -9.09
C ILE A 30 -17.58 13.93 -9.68
N PRO A 31 -17.88 15.22 -9.89
CA PRO A 31 -19.14 15.64 -10.48
C PRO A 31 -19.35 15.10 -11.91
N ILE A 32 -18.35 15.22 -12.78
CA ILE A 32 -18.49 14.68 -14.15
C ILE A 32 -18.79 13.19 -14.08
N SER A 33 -18.09 12.44 -13.24
CA SER A 33 -18.27 10.98 -13.12
C SER A 33 -19.64 10.59 -12.56
N TYR A 34 -20.13 11.28 -11.53
CA TYR A 34 -21.43 10.99 -10.92
C TYR A 34 -22.60 11.34 -11.86
N TRP A 35 -22.59 12.54 -12.43
CA TRP A 35 -23.70 13.01 -13.26
C TRP A 35 -23.76 12.34 -14.64
N SER A 36 -22.61 11.95 -15.20
CA SER A 36 -22.54 11.10 -16.41
C SER A 36 -22.95 9.64 -16.16
N ASN A 37 -23.27 9.27 -14.92
CA ASN A 37 -23.58 7.90 -14.50
C ASN A 37 -22.46 6.90 -14.84
N PHE A 38 -21.20 7.34 -14.76
CA PHE A 38 -20.06 6.44 -14.89
C PHE A 38 -20.10 5.40 -13.77
N TYR A 39 -19.80 4.13 -14.06
CA TYR A 39 -19.81 3.04 -13.08
C TYR A 39 -21.18 2.83 -12.37
N ASP A 40 -22.30 3.17 -13.03
CA ASP A 40 -23.64 3.15 -12.41
C ASP A 40 -23.71 3.97 -11.10
N ALA A 41 -22.89 5.03 -11.00
CA ALA A 41 -22.69 5.79 -9.76
C ALA A 41 -23.98 6.32 -9.13
N LYS A 42 -25.02 6.59 -9.92
CA LYS A 42 -26.30 7.12 -9.41
C LYS A 42 -27.06 6.15 -8.52
N LYS A 43 -26.73 4.85 -8.55
CA LYS A 43 -27.30 3.84 -7.63
C LYS A 43 -26.81 4.02 -6.20
N PHE A 44 -25.71 4.74 -6.00
CA PHE A 44 -25.01 4.85 -4.72
C PHE A 44 -24.90 6.33 -4.28
N PRO A 45 -24.71 6.59 -2.97
CA PRO A 45 -24.34 7.92 -2.48
C PRO A 45 -23.03 8.41 -3.11
N LEU A 46 -22.95 9.72 -3.39
CA LEU A 46 -21.79 10.34 -4.04
C LEU A 46 -20.51 10.16 -3.20
N ILE A 47 -20.59 10.35 -1.88
CA ILE A 47 -19.52 10.08 -0.91
C ILE A 47 -20.04 9.07 0.10
N SER A 48 -19.38 7.91 0.18
CA SER A 48 -19.64 6.90 1.19
C SER A 48 -18.42 5.97 1.33
N SER A 49 -18.11 5.57 2.55
CA SER A 49 -17.14 4.51 2.86
C SER A 49 -17.74 3.11 2.87
N HIS A 50 -19.07 2.99 2.77
CA HIS A 50 -19.75 1.70 2.71
C HIS A 50 -19.64 1.05 1.33
N THR A 51 -19.76 -0.27 1.32
CA THR A 51 -19.87 -1.10 0.12
C THR A 51 -21.34 -1.40 -0.18
N PHE A 52 -21.66 -1.56 -1.46
CA PHE A 52 -23.04 -1.70 -1.94
C PHE A 52 -23.22 -2.94 -2.82
N ASP A 53 -24.45 -3.44 -2.88
CA ASP A 53 -24.85 -4.45 -3.85
C ASP A 53 -25.35 -3.81 -5.16
N SER A 54 -25.66 -4.64 -6.16
CA SER A 54 -26.11 -4.18 -7.49
C SER A 54 -27.40 -3.36 -7.47
N THR A 55 -28.16 -3.42 -6.38
CA THR A 55 -29.43 -2.69 -6.19
C THR A 55 -29.23 -1.33 -5.52
N GLY A 56 -28.04 -1.05 -4.98
CA GLY A 56 -27.75 0.18 -4.24
C GLY A 56 -27.93 0.05 -2.72
N ALA A 57 -28.30 -1.13 -2.21
CA ALA A 57 -28.37 -1.39 -0.78
C ALA A 57 -26.98 -1.67 -0.20
N ILE A 58 -26.82 -1.49 1.12
CA ILE A 58 -25.57 -1.79 1.81
C ILE A 58 -25.27 -3.29 1.67
N TYR A 59 -24.03 -3.60 1.27
CA TYR A 59 -23.61 -4.97 0.97
C TYR A 59 -23.61 -5.84 2.23
N ASN A 60 -24.31 -6.98 2.19
CA ASN A 60 -24.35 -7.91 3.31
C ASN A 60 -23.24 -8.97 3.22
N VAL A 61 -22.18 -8.78 4.02
CA VAL A 61 -21.00 -9.66 4.03
C VAL A 61 -21.31 -11.07 4.58
N SER A 62 -22.21 -11.19 5.56
CA SER A 62 -22.58 -12.48 6.16
C SER A 62 -23.25 -13.45 5.17
N ARG A 63 -23.73 -12.96 4.02
CA ARG A 63 -24.30 -13.82 2.96
C ARG A 63 -23.24 -14.57 2.16
N ILE A 64 -22.01 -14.07 2.14
CA ILE A 64 -20.93 -14.60 1.28
C ILE A 64 -19.75 -15.14 2.10
N LEU A 65 -19.74 -14.90 3.41
CA LEU A 65 -18.66 -15.30 4.30
C LEU A 65 -19.12 -16.46 5.16
N ASN A 66 -18.38 -17.56 5.13
CA ASN A 66 -18.65 -18.68 6.00
C ASN A 66 -18.14 -18.35 7.43
N ASP A 67 -19.04 -18.22 8.41
CA ASP A 67 -18.68 -17.81 9.79
C ASP A 67 -17.71 -18.78 10.51
N ALA A 68 -17.67 -20.06 10.11
CA ALA A 68 -16.81 -21.06 10.76
C ALA A 68 -15.39 -21.08 10.21
N THR A 69 -15.22 -20.81 8.91
CA THR A 69 -13.91 -20.89 8.23
C THR A 69 -13.39 -19.55 7.77
N PHE A 70 -14.23 -18.51 7.78
CA PHE A 70 -14.02 -17.18 7.20
C PHE A 70 -13.53 -17.19 5.75
N ASN A 71 -13.88 -18.23 5.00
CA ASN A 71 -13.64 -18.29 3.56
C ASN A 71 -14.82 -17.64 2.83
N ILE A 72 -14.54 -17.03 1.68
CA ILE A 72 -15.58 -16.52 0.79
C ILE A 72 -16.20 -17.72 0.05
N ASP A 73 -17.52 -17.84 0.16
CA ASP A 73 -18.33 -18.73 -0.66
C ASP A 73 -18.56 -18.07 -2.03
N MET A 74 -17.88 -18.58 -3.05
CA MET A 74 -17.95 -18.04 -4.41
C MET A 74 -19.31 -18.28 -5.06
N ASP A 75 -20.01 -19.36 -4.72
CA ASP A 75 -21.34 -19.65 -5.28
C ASP A 75 -22.38 -18.69 -4.68
N ALA A 76 -22.32 -18.47 -3.36
CA ALA A 76 -23.15 -17.47 -2.69
C ALA A 76 -22.86 -16.04 -3.20
N TYR A 77 -21.58 -15.71 -3.45
CA TYR A 77 -21.18 -14.43 -4.02
C TYR A 77 -21.75 -14.21 -5.43
N ASN A 78 -21.60 -15.20 -6.31
CA ASN A 78 -22.08 -15.11 -7.69
C ASN A 78 -23.61 -15.01 -7.79
N ASN A 79 -24.33 -15.65 -6.85
CA ASN A 79 -25.79 -15.60 -6.77
C ASN A 79 -26.33 -14.33 -6.10
N TYR A 80 -25.58 -13.71 -5.19
CA TYR A 80 -26.03 -12.51 -4.47
C TYR A 80 -25.80 -11.24 -5.29
N SER A 81 -24.55 -10.81 -5.42
CA SER A 81 -24.19 -9.59 -6.16
C SER A 81 -22.68 -9.42 -6.21
N LYS A 82 -22.19 -8.76 -7.26
CA LYS A 82 -20.87 -8.13 -7.23
C LYS A 82 -20.83 -7.02 -6.18
N LEU A 83 -19.64 -6.78 -5.62
CA LEU A 83 -19.41 -5.69 -4.69
C LEU A 83 -19.19 -4.37 -5.44
N TYR A 84 -19.97 -3.35 -5.08
CA TYR A 84 -19.88 -2.01 -5.63
C TYR A 84 -19.38 -1.01 -4.58
N LEU A 85 -18.67 0.01 -5.04
CA LEU A 85 -18.14 1.09 -4.23
C LEU A 85 -18.79 2.42 -4.63
N SER A 86 -18.76 3.41 -3.73
CA SER A 86 -19.14 4.78 -4.11
C SER A 86 -18.18 5.31 -5.19
N ILE A 87 -18.67 6.23 -6.04
CA ILE A 87 -17.87 6.77 -7.14
C ILE A 87 -16.59 7.46 -6.65
N THR A 88 -16.70 8.15 -5.50
CA THR A 88 -15.54 8.80 -4.86
C THR A 88 -14.50 7.77 -4.46
N PHE A 89 -14.91 6.67 -3.84
CA PHE A 89 -13.98 5.63 -3.39
C PHE A 89 -13.38 4.86 -4.58
N ALA A 90 -14.17 4.58 -5.62
CA ALA A 90 -13.68 3.93 -6.84
C ALA A 90 -12.61 4.77 -7.56
N ILE A 91 -12.82 6.08 -7.69
CA ILE A 91 -11.83 6.98 -8.33
C ILE A 91 -10.59 7.16 -7.45
N ASP A 92 -10.75 7.22 -6.12
CA ASP A 92 -9.63 7.29 -5.18
C ASP A 92 -8.69 6.08 -5.31
N TYR A 93 -9.24 4.87 -5.40
CA TYR A 93 -8.47 3.65 -5.71
C TYR A 93 -7.73 3.77 -7.05
N GLY A 94 -8.40 4.29 -8.09
CA GLY A 94 -7.79 4.54 -9.40
C GLY A 94 -6.61 5.53 -9.34
N LEU A 95 -6.77 6.61 -8.57
CA LEU A 95 -5.72 7.61 -8.36
C LEU A 95 -4.55 7.07 -7.55
N CYS A 96 -4.77 6.17 -6.60
CA CYS A 96 -3.70 5.45 -5.89
C CYS A 96 -2.79 4.69 -6.88
N PHE A 97 -3.38 3.92 -7.81
CA PHE A 97 -2.59 3.24 -8.85
C PHE A 97 -1.88 4.22 -9.79
N ALA A 98 -2.57 5.26 -10.24
CA ALA A 98 -2.00 6.27 -11.12
C ALA A 98 -0.80 6.99 -10.47
N THR A 99 -0.91 7.32 -9.18
CA THR A 99 0.15 8.01 -8.42
C THR A 99 1.40 7.14 -8.30
N LEU A 100 1.24 5.84 -8.08
CA LEU A 100 2.38 4.91 -8.03
C LEU A 100 3.09 4.80 -9.37
N THR A 101 2.34 4.61 -10.45
CA THR A 101 2.91 4.56 -11.82
C THR A 101 3.55 5.90 -12.20
N ALA A 102 2.92 7.02 -11.85
CA ALA A 102 3.46 8.36 -12.09
C ALA A 102 4.76 8.59 -11.31
N THR A 103 4.84 8.13 -10.06
CA THR A 103 6.05 8.22 -9.25
C THR A 103 7.20 7.43 -9.87
N ILE A 104 6.96 6.18 -10.24
CA ILE A 104 7.96 5.34 -10.90
C ILE A 104 8.43 5.99 -12.22
N SER A 105 7.49 6.46 -13.03
CA SER A 105 7.79 7.11 -14.31
C SER A 105 8.58 8.41 -14.11
N HIS A 106 8.21 9.22 -13.13
CA HIS A 106 8.89 10.47 -12.80
C HIS A 106 10.33 10.21 -12.31
N VAL A 107 10.51 9.27 -11.39
CA VAL A 107 11.84 8.88 -10.91
C VAL A 107 12.70 8.35 -12.04
N PHE A 108 12.15 7.48 -12.89
CA PHE A 108 12.88 6.92 -14.02
C PHE A 108 13.30 7.99 -15.04
N LEU A 109 12.38 8.88 -15.45
CA LEU A 109 12.64 9.89 -16.48
C LEU A 109 13.55 11.01 -15.98
N PHE A 110 13.31 11.56 -14.79
CA PHE A 110 14.03 12.73 -14.29
C PHE A 110 15.27 12.37 -13.48
N HIS A 111 15.25 11.25 -12.75
CA HIS A 111 16.35 10.84 -11.87
C HIS A 111 17.08 9.58 -12.35
N GLY A 112 16.62 8.88 -13.39
CA GLY A 112 17.24 7.63 -13.85
C GLY A 112 18.71 7.77 -14.24
N LYS A 113 19.09 8.88 -14.89
CA LYS A 113 20.50 9.16 -15.21
C LYS A 113 21.35 9.35 -13.94
N THR A 114 20.84 10.13 -12.99
CA THR A 114 21.51 10.38 -11.71
C THR A 114 21.61 9.09 -10.90
N ILE A 115 20.57 8.26 -10.87
CA ILE A 115 20.55 6.95 -10.20
C ILE A 115 21.61 6.03 -10.82
N ASN A 116 21.69 5.94 -12.16
CA ASN A 116 22.71 5.12 -12.80
C ASN A 116 24.14 5.63 -12.52
N GLN A 117 24.35 6.95 -12.56
CA GLN A 117 25.63 7.54 -12.19
C GLN A 117 26.00 7.26 -10.72
N MET A 118 25.06 7.42 -9.79
CA MET A 118 25.25 7.10 -8.38
C MET A 118 25.50 5.61 -8.19
N TRP A 119 24.76 4.74 -8.85
CA TRP A 119 24.96 3.30 -8.81
C TRP A 119 26.38 2.92 -9.23
N ARG A 120 26.84 3.43 -10.39
CA ARG A 120 28.21 3.19 -10.87
C ARG A 120 29.28 3.73 -9.91
N LYS A 121 29.06 4.93 -9.35
CA LYS A 121 29.97 5.53 -8.35
C LYS A 121 30.01 4.73 -7.05
N THR A 122 28.87 4.26 -6.56
CA THR A 122 28.77 3.43 -5.35
C THR A 122 29.42 2.07 -5.58
N THR A 123 29.17 1.41 -6.71
CA THR A 123 29.84 0.14 -7.06
C THR A 123 31.36 0.30 -7.19
N ALA A 124 31.83 1.41 -7.77
CA ALA A 124 33.26 1.72 -7.85
C ALA A 124 33.87 2.07 -6.47
N ALA A 125 33.19 2.88 -5.67
CA ALA A 125 33.64 3.26 -4.33
C ALA A 125 33.65 2.07 -3.34
N LEU A 126 32.71 1.13 -3.47
CA LEU A 126 32.73 -0.16 -2.76
C LEU A 126 33.96 -0.99 -3.14
N LYS A 127 34.37 -0.93 -4.42
CA LYS A 127 35.56 -1.63 -4.92
C LYS A 127 36.87 -0.96 -4.50
N GLU A 128 36.89 0.37 -4.38
CA GLU A 128 38.08 1.16 -4.04
C GLU A 128 38.17 1.56 -2.55
N GLN A 129 37.21 1.17 -1.70
CA GLN A 129 37.08 1.58 -0.29
C GLN A 129 37.16 3.10 -0.06
N ALA A 130 36.90 3.91 -1.09
CA ALA A 130 36.98 5.37 -1.03
C ALA A 130 35.66 5.94 -0.50
N GLY A 131 35.49 5.95 0.82
CA GLY A 131 34.37 6.61 1.48
C GLY A 131 34.51 8.14 1.49
N ASP A 132 33.39 8.85 1.31
CA ASP A 132 33.29 10.30 1.48
C ASP A 132 33.82 10.74 2.86
N VAL A 133 34.36 11.96 2.96
CA VAL A 133 34.87 12.58 4.20
C VAL A 133 33.82 12.49 5.30
N HIS A 134 32.54 12.69 4.98
CA HIS A 134 31.46 12.58 5.95
C HIS A 134 31.29 11.14 6.49
N THR A 135 31.39 10.13 5.62
CA THR A 135 31.36 8.71 6.02
C THR A 135 32.60 8.35 6.85
N ARG A 136 33.76 8.94 6.53
CA ARG A 136 35.01 8.73 7.28
C ARG A 136 34.95 9.33 8.68
N ILE A 137 34.42 10.53 8.82
CA ILE A 137 34.21 11.19 10.12
C ILE A 137 33.17 10.42 10.93
N MET A 138 32.06 10.00 10.31
CA MET A 138 31.04 9.16 10.94
C MET A 138 31.64 7.84 11.47
N LYS A 139 32.39 7.10 10.64
CA LYS A 139 33.06 5.85 11.08
C LYS A 139 34.11 6.06 12.17
N ARG A 140 34.71 7.25 12.25
CA ARG A 140 35.74 7.58 13.26
C ARG A 140 35.13 7.93 14.61
N ASN A 141 33.98 8.61 14.62
CA ASN A 141 33.37 9.15 15.83
C ASN A 141 32.19 8.30 16.35
N TYR A 142 31.60 7.44 15.51
CA TYR A 142 30.50 6.57 15.87
C TYR A 142 30.90 5.11 15.66
N GLU A 143 30.78 4.33 16.73
CA GLU A 143 30.92 2.88 16.66
C GLU A 143 29.77 2.30 15.84
N GLN A 144 30.07 1.38 14.92
CA GLN A 144 29.02 0.75 14.12
C GLN A 144 28.13 -0.07 15.06
N VAL A 145 26.83 0.22 15.03
CA VAL A 145 25.85 -0.59 15.75
C VAL A 145 26.02 -2.04 15.29
N PRO A 146 26.15 -3.01 16.21
CA PRO A 146 26.37 -4.38 15.80
C PRO A 146 25.23 -4.87 14.92
N GLU A 147 25.54 -5.28 13.67
CA GLU A 147 24.54 -5.71 12.69
C GLU A 147 23.71 -6.90 13.22
N TRP A 148 24.31 -7.73 14.08
CA TRP A 148 23.66 -8.87 14.71
C TRP A 148 22.45 -8.49 15.58
N TRP A 149 22.42 -7.30 16.19
CA TRP A 149 21.25 -6.84 16.97
C TRP A 149 20.04 -6.64 16.06
N SER A 150 20.25 -6.01 14.91
CA SER A 150 19.19 -5.77 13.92
C SER A 150 18.72 -7.09 13.30
N ILE A 151 19.65 -8.00 12.99
CA ILE A 151 19.33 -9.33 12.46
C ILE A 151 18.58 -10.17 13.52
N SER A 152 18.98 -10.07 14.79
CA SER A 152 18.32 -10.80 15.90
C SER A 152 16.89 -10.31 16.12
N ILE A 153 16.67 -8.99 16.14
CA ILE A 153 15.32 -8.43 16.27
C ILE A 153 14.47 -8.81 15.05
N LEU A 154 15.01 -8.71 13.83
CA LEU A 154 14.31 -9.11 12.62
C LEU A 154 13.90 -10.59 12.68
N PHE A 155 14.81 -11.46 13.09
CA PHE A 155 14.56 -12.89 13.20
C PHE A 155 13.51 -13.20 14.28
N LEU A 156 13.61 -12.55 15.44
CA LEU A 156 12.63 -12.68 16.54
C LEU A 156 11.23 -12.23 16.09
N MET A 157 11.12 -11.07 15.43
CA MET A 157 9.85 -10.54 14.94
C MET A 157 9.28 -11.43 13.83
N THR A 158 10.13 -11.96 12.95
CA THR A 158 9.70 -12.90 11.90
C THR A 158 9.16 -14.20 12.50
N ILE A 159 9.83 -14.78 13.50
CA ILE A 159 9.35 -15.97 14.21
C ILE A 159 8.02 -15.70 14.90
N MET A 160 7.89 -14.57 15.60
CA MET A 160 6.64 -14.18 16.25
C MET A 160 5.50 -14.02 15.23
N ALA A 161 5.78 -13.43 14.07
CA ALA A 161 4.81 -13.29 12.97
C ALA A 161 4.41 -14.66 12.39
N LEU A 162 5.35 -15.58 12.22
CA LEU A 162 5.08 -16.95 11.75
C LEU A 162 4.24 -17.75 12.76
N ILE A 163 4.57 -17.66 14.06
CA ILE A 163 3.78 -18.29 15.13
C ILE A 163 2.37 -17.70 15.18
N CYS A 164 2.21 -16.39 14.96
CA CYS A 164 0.90 -15.78 14.91
C CYS A 164 0.08 -16.24 13.68
N CYS A 165 0.71 -16.32 12.51
CA CYS A 165 0.02 -16.68 11.26
C CYS A 165 -0.32 -18.18 11.14
N GLU A 166 0.59 -19.08 11.55
CA GLU A 166 0.41 -20.54 11.51
C GLU A 166 -0.14 -21.11 12.82
N GLY A 167 -0.02 -20.37 13.93
CA GLY A 167 -0.65 -20.71 15.20
C GLY A 167 -2.15 -20.36 15.23
N PHE A 168 -2.80 -20.64 16.36
CA PHE A 168 -4.24 -20.39 16.56
C PHE A 168 -5.14 -20.97 15.45
N ASP A 169 -4.99 -22.27 15.16
CA ASP A 169 -5.79 -23.02 14.18
C ASP A 169 -5.88 -22.38 12.77
N LYS A 170 -4.85 -21.63 12.35
CA LYS A 170 -4.80 -20.94 11.04
C LYS A 170 -5.92 -19.91 10.84
N GLN A 171 -6.41 -19.30 11.91
CA GLN A 171 -7.44 -18.26 11.86
C GLN A 171 -7.06 -17.07 10.96
N LEU A 172 -5.78 -16.72 10.91
CA LEU A 172 -5.26 -15.63 10.07
C LEU A 172 -5.13 -16.01 8.59
N GLN A 173 -5.25 -17.30 8.26
CA GLN A 173 -5.25 -17.85 6.90
C GLN A 173 -4.03 -17.52 6.03
N LEU A 174 -3.03 -16.80 6.54
CA LEU A 174 -1.83 -16.39 5.80
C LEU A 174 -0.75 -17.48 5.88
N PRO A 175 -0.31 -18.07 4.76
CA PRO A 175 0.76 -19.06 4.77
C PRO A 175 2.14 -18.42 5.06
N TRP A 176 3.07 -19.21 5.60
CA TRP A 176 4.43 -18.76 5.97
C TRP A 176 5.18 -17.95 4.89
N TRP A 177 5.00 -18.28 3.62
CA TRP A 177 5.65 -17.57 2.51
C TRP A 177 5.12 -16.13 2.35
N GLY A 178 3.88 -15.85 2.76
CA GLY A 178 3.30 -14.50 2.75
C GLY A 178 3.99 -13.55 3.73
N VAL A 179 4.38 -14.05 4.90
CA VAL A 179 5.15 -13.26 5.89
C VAL A 179 6.52 -12.87 5.34
N LEU A 180 7.20 -13.78 4.63
CA LEU A 180 8.50 -13.48 4.02
C LEU A 180 8.39 -12.46 2.88
N LEU A 181 7.28 -12.51 2.13
CA LEU A 181 7.05 -11.61 1.01
C LEU A 181 6.72 -10.18 1.48
N SER A 182 5.99 -10.02 2.60
CA SER A 182 5.70 -8.71 3.18
C SER A 182 6.94 -7.98 3.74
N LEU A 183 7.96 -8.72 4.19
CA LEU A 183 9.22 -8.13 4.68
C LEU A 183 10.03 -7.43 3.56
N THR A 184 9.75 -7.75 2.29
CA THR A 184 10.49 -7.18 1.15
C THR A 184 9.92 -5.87 0.63
N THR A 185 8.73 -5.45 1.08
CA THR A 185 8.06 -4.22 0.64
C THR A 185 8.31 -3.08 1.64
N ASN A 186 9.39 -2.32 1.46
CA ASN A 186 9.84 -1.27 2.39
C ASN A 186 9.62 0.16 1.86
N GLN A 187 8.41 0.54 1.41
CA GLN A 187 8.15 1.91 0.94
C GLN A 187 6.80 2.48 1.42
N GLN A 188 6.83 3.60 2.15
CA GLN A 188 5.68 4.28 2.77
C GLN A 188 4.77 5.04 1.77
N ALA A 189 4.91 4.80 0.47
CA ALA A 189 4.03 5.38 -0.54
C ALA A 189 2.87 4.41 -0.80
N GLY A 190 1.61 4.84 -0.61
CA GLY A 190 0.30 4.23 -0.93
C GLY A 190 0.20 2.80 -1.52
N LEU A 191 1.05 1.86 -1.08
CA LEU A 191 1.15 0.50 -1.58
C LEU A 191 0.13 -0.42 -0.91
N ASN A 192 -0.62 0.08 0.08
CA ASN A 192 -1.72 -0.64 0.73
C ASN A 192 -2.68 -1.26 -0.29
N VAL A 193 -2.99 -0.55 -1.37
CA VAL A 193 -3.85 -1.03 -2.44
C VAL A 193 -3.16 -2.11 -3.30
N ILE A 194 -1.85 -1.94 -3.57
CA ILE A 194 -1.09 -2.90 -4.39
C ILE A 194 -0.86 -4.20 -3.63
N THR A 195 -0.51 -4.14 -2.34
CA THR A 195 -0.30 -5.35 -1.53
C THR A 195 -1.59 -6.14 -1.39
N GLU A 196 -2.73 -5.46 -1.16
CA GLU A 196 -4.07 -6.08 -1.18
C GLU A 196 -4.38 -6.74 -2.52
N LEU A 197 -4.02 -6.10 -3.63
CA LEU A 197 -4.25 -6.61 -4.97
C LEU A 197 -3.37 -7.84 -5.26
N ILE A 198 -2.08 -7.80 -4.93
CA ILE A 198 -1.13 -8.91 -5.16
C ILE A 198 -1.57 -10.15 -4.38
N ILE A 199 -1.84 -10.03 -3.07
CA ILE A 199 -2.25 -11.19 -2.27
C ILE A 199 -3.65 -11.67 -2.65
N GLY A 200 -4.55 -10.76 -3.05
CA GLY A 200 -5.87 -11.11 -3.57
C GLY A 200 -5.81 -11.97 -4.83
N TYR A 201 -4.85 -11.73 -5.72
CA TYR A 201 -4.60 -12.57 -6.89
C TYR A 201 -3.84 -13.86 -6.57
N LEU A 202 -2.88 -13.81 -5.65
CA LEU A 202 -2.03 -14.95 -5.30
C LEU A 202 -2.74 -15.96 -4.39
N TYR A 203 -3.68 -15.49 -3.57
CA TYR A 203 -4.44 -16.30 -2.62
C TYR A 203 -5.91 -15.91 -2.57
N PRO A 204 -6.69 -16.22 -3.63
CA PRO A 204 -8.08 -15.80 -3.74
C PRO A 204 -9.00 -16.50 -2.72
N GLY A 205 -10.10 -15.82 -2.36
CA GLY A 205 -11.15 -16.37 -1.50
C GLY A 205 -10.87 -16.32 0.01
N LYS A 206 -9.73 -15.73 0.42
CA LYS A 206 -9.24 -15.68 1.80
C LYS A 206 -9.12 -14.23 2.31
N PRO A 207 -10.23 -13.59 2.73
CA PRO A 207 -10.24 -12.17 3.09
C PRO A 207 -9.40 -11.85 4.35
N LEU A 208 -9.33 -12.74 5.34
CA LEU A 208 -8.46 -12.53 6.52
C LEU A 208 -6.97 -12.55 6.15
N ALA A 209 -6.57 -13.47 5.28
CA ALA A 209 -5.20 -13.52 4.78
C ALA A 209 -4.83 -12.20 4.08
N ASN A 210 -5.76 -11.63 3.32
CA ASN A 210 -5.56 -10.35 2.65
C ASN A 210 -5.32 -9.20 3.65
N VAL A 211 -6.20 -9.07 4.66
CA VAL A 211 -6.05 -8.03 5.69
C VAL A 211 -4.79 -8.22 6.54
N ALA A 212 -4.44 -9.46 6.87
CA ALA A 212 -3.21 -9.77 7.60
C ALA A 212 -1.96 -9.41 6.78
N PHE A 213 -1.91 -9.80 5.49
CA PHE A 213 -0.80 -9.45 4.60
C PHE A 213 -0.65 -7.94 4.44
N LYS A 214 -1.77 -7.21 4.29
CA LYS A 214 -1.76 -5.75 4.27
C LYS A 214 -1.19 -5.18 5.57
N THR A 215 -1.63 -5.69 6.73
CA THR A 215 -1.18 -5.23 8.04
C THR A 215 0.33 -5.41 8.19
N TYR A 216 0.85 -6.61 7.87
CA TYR A 216 2.29 -6.86 7.92
C TYR A 216 3.09 -6.09 6.85
N GLY A 217 2.56 -5.93 5.64
CA GLY A 217 3.26 -5.25 4.55
C GLY A 217 3.18 -3.73 4.57
N TYR A 218 2.19 -3.15 5.26
CA TYR A 218 1.97 -1.69 5.31
C TYR A 218 2.22 -1.09 6.70
N ILE A 219 1.76 -1.74 7.78
CA ILE A 219 1.79 -1.16 9.13
C ILE A 219 3.11 -1.47 9.86
N SER A 220 3.90 -2.45 9.42
CA SER A 220 5.20 -2.75 10.06
C SER A 220 6.32 -1.74 9.73
N MET A 221 5.99 -0.58 9.17
CA MET A 221 6.92 0.54 8.92
C MET A 221 7.00 1.50 10.10
#